data_AF-A0A2P6VLC3-F1
#
_entry.id   AF-A0A2P6VLC3-F1
#
_cell.length_a   1.000
_cell.length_b   1.000
_cell.length_c   1.000
_cell.angle_alpha   90.00
_cell.angle_beta   90.00
_cell.angle_gamma   90.00
#
_symmetry.space_group_name_H-M   'P 1'
#
loop_
_entity.id
_entity.type
_entity.pdbx_description
1 polymer ?
#
loop_
_entity_poly.entity_id
_entity_poly.type
_entity_poly.pdbx_seq_one_letter_code
_entity_poly.pdbx_strand_id
1 'polypeptide(L)'
;MKAACAFAACLALLALATPAAAHCNYLIDEGESLSSIAKGYELTVEGLLAINPQIENPDLIIEGDVLRVPCANLESEGDVNELLGHRNDTYYIFTAIQKTGLAEALSDGNEEITVFAPTDEAFELFLTEANLNLTTVLANKELLTEVLKYHVVTDGAVKAAKLEDNQELSTLLDDQSLVVVLKNGTVELKTSSGQTVEVVQADLEGGDAVVHLISEVLVPGDKAAAPTPTAAPSNNKKCTHVVKEGDTLFKLAQKYKTTLEAVTKLNPTIKNPDLIAVGVKVKVDMRVCAALLLGLALAGTSFAAEEAPCSYAVQAGDSLFGISDKFGLTQAEVESANAELTNTSLIQPGDVLVLPCKGDATEGDSVLDLLARRSDMTTLFSALLAAGPEFVDTVNDTNLVATVFAPNNTAFGAILSKLNLTLADLVDDKELLGTVLQYHVAPGVELKARELKDGLNITTLLEGESLVVYKPKDVLRLEETSGRRVRVGETDLQAGKAVVHTLWNVLWPADAAYDLPEPTGECVHTVAPGDTLWALAEKYGTTAAALIEINPALEKGGGAALAIGSTIVLFPSCVV
;
A
#
# COMPACT_ATOMS: atom_id res chain seq x y z
N MET A 1 -52.93 -50.77 1.16
CA MET A 1 -51.80 -51.69 1.39
C MET A 1 -50.69 -51.35 0.41
N LYS A 2 -49.48 -51.20 0.97
CA LYS A 2 -48.14 -51.28 0.35
C LYS A 2 -47.61 -50.13 -0.53
N ALA A 3 -46.50 -49.60 -0.03
CA ALA A 3 -45.50 -48.73 -0.63
C ALA A 3 -44.79 -49.33 -1.85
N ALA A 4 -44.16 -48.45 -2.65
CA ALA A 4 -42.79 -48.63 -3.13
C ALA A 4 -42.20 -47.28 -3.60
N CYS A 5 -40.93 -47.07 -3.26
CA CYS A 5 -40.07 -45.92 -3.50
C CYS A 5 -39.27 -46.12 -4.81
N ALA A 6 -38.96 -45.05 -5.56
CA ALA A 6 -37.73 -44.94 -6.37
C ALA A 6 -37.50 -43.50 -6.88
N PHE A 7 -36.30 -43.01 -6.63
CA PHE A 7 -35.68 -41.76 -7.06
C PHE A 7 -35.62 -41.56 -8.59
N ALA A 8 -35.85 -40.33 -9.06
CA ALA A 8 -35.11 -39.74 -10.17
C ALA A 8 -35.22 -38.19 -10.09
N ALA A 9 -34.06 -37.54 -9.96
CA ALA A 9 -33.91 -36.10 -9.82
C ALA A 9 -34.44 -35.36 -11.06
N CYS A 10 -35.28 -34.34 -10.82
CA CYS A 10 -35.62 -33.34 -11.82
C CYS A 10 -34.71 -32.12 -11.61
N LEU A 11 -33.77 -31.95 -12.53
CA LEU A 11 -32.84 -30.84 -12.64
C LEU A 11 -33.65 -29.56 -12.89
N ALA A 12 -33.73 -28.67 -11.90
CA ALA A 12 -34.33 -27.36 -12.08
C ALA A 12 -33.37 -26.46 -12.90
N LEU A 13 -33.93 -25.99 -14.01
CA LEU A 13 -33.51 -24.98 -14.97
C LEU A 13 -32.40 -24.00 -14.52
N LEU A 14 -31.39 -23.88 -15.38
CA LEU A 14 -30.36 -22.84 -15.44
C LEU A 14 -30.90 -21.44 -15.08
N ALA A 15 -30.32 -20.81 -14.06
CA ALA A 15 -30.20 -19.36 -14.02
C ALA A 15 -29.20 -18.96 -15.11
N LEU A 16 -29.67 -18.25 -16.13
CA LEU A 16 -28.82 -17.58 -17.10
C LEU A 16 -27.96 -16.57 -16.32
N ALA A 17 -26.63 -16.69 -16.43
CA ALA A 17 -25.70 -15.70 -15.90
C ALA A 17 -26.05 -14.33 -16.52
N THR A 18 -26.37 -13.37 -15.68
CA THR A 18 -26.50 -11.95 -16.04
C THR A 18 -25.16 -11.46 -16.62
N PRO A 19 -25.16 -10.64 -17.69
CA PRO A 19 -23.94 -9.96 -18.12
C PRO A 19 -23.37 -9.14 -16.95
N ALA A 20 -22.05 -9.04 -16.85
CA ALA A 20 -21.41 -8.18 -15.84
C ALA A 20 -22.00 -6.77 -15.96
N ALA A 21 -22.56 -6.24 -14.86
CA ALA A 21 -23.16 -4.92 -14.88
C ALA A 21 -22.09 -3.89 -15.23
N ALA A 22 -22.34 -3.07 -16.24
CA ALA A 22 -21.50 -1.90 -16.51
C ALA A 22 -21.60 -0.95 -15.30
N HIS A 23 -20.46 -0.38 -14.90
CA HIS A 23 -20.39 0.60 -13.82
C HIS A 23 -20.21 2.00 -14.41
N CYS A 24 -20.85 2.99 -13.80
CA CYS A 24 -20.83 4.39 -14.16
C CYS A 24 -20.17 5.18 -13.02
N ASN A 25 -19.61 6.35 -13.33
CA ASN A 25 -19.03 7.26 -12.37
C ASN A 25 -20.12 8.15 -11.75
N TYR A 26 -20.13 8.25 -10.44
CA TYR A 26 -21.09 8.97 -9.62
C TYR A 26 -20.36 9.97 -8.73
N LEU A 27 -20.70 11.26 -8.84
CA LEU A 27 -20.19 12.29 -7.97
C LEU A 27 -21.00 12.31 -6.67
N ILE A 28 -20.32 12.30 -5.52
CA ILE A 28 -20.97 12.37 -4.21
C ILE A 28 -21.45 13.81 -3.95
N ASP A 29 -22.75 13.98 -3.75
CA ASP A 29 -23.38 15.27 -3.45
C ASP A 29 -23.31 15.63 -1.95
N GLU A 30 -23.52 16.92 -1.64
CA GLU A 30 -23.54 17.43 -0.26
C GLU A 30 -24.57 16.68 0.60
N GLY A 31 -24.10 16.12 1.72
CA GLY A 31 -24.94 15.45 2.71
C GLY A 31 -25.30 14.00 2.36
N GLU A 32 -24.75 13.44 1.29
CA GLU A 32 -24.91 12.02 0.99
C GLU A 32 -24.05 11.11 1.88
N SER A 33 -24.51 9.86 2.04
CA SER A 33 -23.79 8.77 2.70
C SER A 33 -23.76 7.56 1.78
N LEU A 34 -22.80 6.65 1.95
CA LEU A 34 -22.83 5.39 1.19
C LEU A 34 -24.14 4.62 1.38
N SER A 35 -24.75 4.74 2.56
CA SER A 35 -26.04 4.11 2.84
C SER A 35 -27.19 4.71 2.02
N SER A 36 -27.21 6.03 1.81
CA SER A 36 -28.23 6.69 0.98
C SER A 36 -27.98 6.43 -0.51
N ILE A 37 -26.72 6.47 -0.95
CA ILE A 37 -26.33 6.20 -2.34
C ILE A 37 -26.63 4.74 -2.70
N ALA A 38 -26.19 3.77 -1.90
CA ALA A 38 -26.44 2.35 -2.13
C ALA A 38 -27.95 2.07 -2.21
N LYS A 39 -28.74 2.68 -1.32
CA LYS A 39 -30.20 2.57 -1.35
C LYS A 39 -30.80 3.14 -2.65
N GLY A 40 -30.25 4.23 -3.18
CA GLY A 40 -30.66 4.84 -4.45
C GLY A 40 -30.48 3.91 -5.65
N TYR A 41 -29.42 3.09 -5.62
CA TYR A 41 -29.11 2.10 -6.66
C TYR A 41 -29.63 0.68 -6.37
N GLU A 42 -30.53 0.53 -5.39
CA GLU A 42 -31.05 -0.76 -4.94
C GLU A 42 -29.95 -1.77 -4.50
N LEU A 43 -28.83 -1.24 -3.99
CA LEU A 43 -27.69 -2.00 -3.47
C LEU A 43 -27.64 -1.99 -1.93
N THR A 44 -26.92 -2.96 -1.36
CA THR A 44 -26.43 -2.86 0.02
C THR A 44 -25.15 -2.01 0.06
N VAL A 45 -24.80 -1.46 1.23
CA VAL A 45 -23.50 -0.75 1.41
C VAL A 45 -22.34 -1.67 1.02
N GLU A 46 -22.39 -2.93 1.43
CA GLU A 46 -21.40 -3.96 1.04
C GLU A 46 -21.36 -4.19 -0.48
N GLY A 47 -22.52 -4.19 -1.15
CA GLY A 47 -22.62 -4.31 -2.60
C GLY A 47 -22.06 -3.10 -3.34
N LEU A 48 -22.27 -1.89 -2.80
CA LEU A 48 -21.67 -0.67 -3.34
C LEU A 48 -20.15 -0.63 -3.10
N LEU A 49 -19.68 -1.06 -1.93
CA LEU A 49 -18.25 -1.20 -1.61
C LEU A 49 -17.56 -2.26 -2.48
N ALA A 50 -18.25 -3.34 -2.86
CA ALA A 50 -17.69 -4.35 -3.75
C ALA A 50 -17.35 -3.80 -5.16
N ILE A 51 -18.07 -2.75 -5.59
CA ILE A 51 -17.82 -2.02 -6.84
C ILE A 51 -16.81 -0.88 -6.63
N ASN A 52 -16.62 -0.46 -5.37
CA ASN A 52 -15.72 0.61 -4.95
C ASN A 52 -14.67 0.13 -3.94
N PRO A 53 -13.80 -0.81 -4.32
CA PRO A 53 -12.79 -1.34 -3.40
C PRO A 53 -11.80 -0.28 -2.89
N GLN A 54 -11.75 0.90 -3.52
CA GLN A 54 -10.94 2.04 -3.10
C GLN A 54 -11.47 2.78 -1.86
N ILE A 55 -12.72 2.54 -1.44
CA ILE A 55 -13.27 3.18 -0.24
C ILE A 55 -12.87 2.39 1.00
N GLU A 56 -11.88 2.91 1.72
CA GLU A 56 -11.30 2.27 2.92
C GLU A 56 -12.21 2.36 4.15
N ASN A 57 -12.93 3.47 4.30
CA ASN A 57 -13.88 3.67 5.40
C ASN A 57 -15.24 4.13 4.87
N PRO A 58 -16.29 3.30 4.99
CA PRO A 58 -17.61 3.65 4.48
C PRO A 58 -18.30 4.84 5.17
N ASP A 59 -17.81 5.21 6.36
CA ASP A 59 -18.33 6.35 7.13
C ASP A 59 -17.62 7.68 6.79
N LEU A 60 -16.62 7.66 5.91
CA LEU A 60 -15.77 8.83 5.57
C LEU A 60 -15.78 9.16 4.07
N ILE A 61 -16.90 8.99 3.37
CA ILE A 61 -17.01 9.55 2.02
C ILE A 61 -17.10 11.07 2.07
N ILE A 62 -16.43 11.75 1.14
CA ILE A 62 -16.34 13.20 1.10
C ILE A 62 -17.12 13.72 -0.11
N GLU A 63 -17.84 14.82 0.07
CA GLU A 63 -18.47 15.55 -1.03
C GLU A 63 -17.45 15.84 -2.15
N GLY A 64 -17.87 15.61 -3.39
CA GLY A 64 -17.02 15.79 -4.57
C GLY A 64 -16.05 14.63 -4.86
N ASP A 65 -16.09 13.54 -4.08
CA ASP A 65 -15.45 12.28 -4.47
C ASP A 65 -16.29 11.52 -5.50
N VAL A 66 -15.64 10.62 -6.25
CA VAL A 66 -16.26 9.84 -7.32
C VAL A 66 -16.32 8.36 -6.96
N LEU A 67 -17.53 7.80 -7.06
CA LEU A 67 -17.83 6.38 -6.88
C LEU A 67 -18.18 5.72 -8.21
N ARG A 68 -17.95 4.42 -8.30
CA ARG A 68 -18.51 3.54 -9.33
C ARG A 68 -19.84 2.99 -8.84
N VAL A 69 -20.90 3.19 -9.60
CA VAL A 69 -22.25 2.66 -9.33
C VAL A 69 -22.70 1.80 -10.51
N PRO A 70 -23.65 0.86 -10.35
CA PRO A 70 -24.25 0.20 -11.50
C PRO A 70 -24.90 1.24 -12.43
N CYS A 71 -24.64 1.15 -13.73
CA CYS A 71 -25.26 2.03 -14.69
C CYS A 71 -26.77 1.75 -14.79
N ALA A 72 -27.60 2.75 -14.51
CA ALA A 72 -29.03 2.71 -14.77
C ALA A 72 -29.31 3.34 -16.15
N ASN A 73 -29.71 2.54 -17.14
CA ASN A 73 -30.10 2.94 -18.51
C ASN A 73 -29.12 3.85 -19.28
N LEU A 74 -28.45 3.28 -20.27
CA LEU A 74 -27.43 3.89 -21.15
C LEU A 74 -27.96 4.95 -22.16
N GLU A 75 -29.15 5.49 -21.98
CA GLU A 75 -29.71 6.49 -22.89
C GLU A 75 -29.53 7.89 -22.29
N SER A 76 -28.29 8.40 -22.25
CA SER A 76 -28.07 9.82 -21.99
C SER A 76 -27.67 10.54 -23.29
N GLU A 77 -28.62 11.27 -23.84
CA GLU A 77 -28.30 12.52 -24.54
C GLU A 77 -27.94 13.52 -23.42
N GLY A 78 -26.65 13.79 -23.23
CA GLY A 78 -26.15 14.59 -22.12
C GLY A 78 -24.89 15.35 -22.51
N ASP A 79 -24.45 16.29 -21.68
CA ASP A 79 -23.21 17.05 -21.88
C ASP A 79 -21.94 16.17 -21.71
N VAL A 80 -20.75 16.76 -21.86
CA VAL A 80 -19.48 16.02 -21.69
C VAL A 80 -19.39 15.35 -20.32
N ASN A 81 -19.82 16.04 -19.26
CA ASN A 81 -19.71 15.53 -17.91
C ASN A 81 -20.66 14.34 -17.69
N GLU A 82 -21.89 14.44 -18.17
CA GLU A 82 -22.85 13.34 -18.16
C GLU A 82 -22.36 12.15 -18.98
N LEU A 83 -21.77 12.39 -20.16
CA LEU A 83 -21.21 11.34 -21.00
C LEU A 83 -20.05 10.60 -20.30
N LEU A 84 -19.10 11.32 -19.71
CA LEU A 84 -17.98 10.71 -18.98
C LEU A 84 -18.41 10.08 -17.66
N GLY A 85 -19.50 10.57 -17.06
CA GLY A 85 -20.16 9.97 -15.90
C GLY A 85 -20.78 8.61 -16.22
N HIS A 86 -21.37 8.44 -17.41
CA HIS A 86 -22.10 7.22 -17.78
C HIS A 86 -21.23 6.12 -18.40
N ARG A 87 -19.96 6.05 -18.02
CA ARG A 87 -18.97 5.14 -18.63
C ARG A 87 -18.13 4.41 -17.60
N ASN A 88 -17.69 3.23 -17.98
CA ASN A 88 -16.88 2.35 -17.12
C ASN A 88 -15.37 2.47 -17.36
N ASP A 89 -14.95 3.19 -18.40
CA ASP A 89 -13.58 3.31 -18.88
C ASP A 89 -13.04 4.75 -18.81
N THR A 90 -13.69 5.62 -18.03
CA THR A 90 -13.37 7.06 -17.91
C THR A 90 -13.31 7.55 -16.46
N TYR A 91 -13.17 6.65 -15.49
CA TYR A 91 -13.15 6.97 -14.06
C TYR A 91 -12.09 8.02 -13.70
N TYR A 92 -10.84 7.86 -14.16
CA TYR A 92 -9.76 8.76 -13.75
C TYR A 92 -9.93 10.17 -14.34
N ILE A 93 -10.28 10.28 -15.63
CA ILE A 93 -10.50 11.59 -16.24
C ILE A 93 -11.74 12.29 -15.68
N PHE A 94 -12.83 11.55 -15.44
CA PHE A 94 -14.00 12.11 -14.79
C PHE A 94 -13.65 12.63 -13.40
N THR A 95 -12.95 11.84 -12.59
CA THR A 95 -12.47 12.26 -11.26
C THR A 95 -11.59 13.51 -11.34
N ALA A 96 -10.68 13.58 -12.31
CA ALA A 96 -9.80 14.71 -12.49
C ALA A 96 -10.58 16.01 -12.81
N ILE A 97 -11.55 15.94 -13.73
CA ILE A 97 -12.41 17.07 -14.12
C ILE A 97 -13.19 17.61 -12.91
N GLN A 98 -13.72 16.71 -12.06
CA GLN A 98 -14.42 17.08 -10.84
C GLN A 98 -13.50 17.78 -9.83
N LYS A 99 -12.29 17.26 -9.60
CA LYS A 99 -11.32 17.84 -8.64
C LYS A 99 -10.78 19.20 -9.09
N THR A 100 -10.62 19.43 -10.39
CA THR A 100 -10.18 20.73 -10.90
C THR A 100 -11.28 21.78 -10.91
N GLY A 101 -12.55 21.36 -10.88
CA GLY A 101 -13.71 22.22 -11.12
C GLY A 101 -13.86 22.60 -12.60
N LEU A 102 -13.33 21.78 -13.50
CA LEU A 102 -13.43 22.01 -14.95
C LEU A 102 -14.77 21.50 -15.52
N ALA A 103 -15.52 20.71 -14.73
CA ALA A 103 -16.81 20.15 -15.11
C ALA A 103 -17.79 21.21 -15.61
N GLU A 104 -17.97 22.30 -14.85
CA GLU A 104 -18.86 23.41 -15.22
C GLU A 104 -18.48 24.01 -16.57
N ALA A 105 -17.19 24.26 -16.79
CA ALA A 105 -16.69 24.83 -18.04
C ALA A 105 -16.88 23.90 -19.26
N LEU A 106 -16.89 22.57 -19.06
CA LEU A 106 -17.14 21.59 -20.12
C LEU A 106 -18.63 21.34 -20.36
N SER A 107 -19.47 21.70 -19.39
CA SER A 107 -20.93 21.48 -19.39
C SER A 107 -21.74 22.72 -19.74
N ASP A 108 -21.13 23.90 -19.87
CA ASP A 108 -21.82 25.18 -20.10
C ASP A 108 -22.61 25.27 -21.44
N GLY A 109 -22.51 24.26 -22.31
CA GLY A 109 -23.42 24.01 -23.44
C GLY A 109 -23.48 25.11 -24.50
N ASN A 110 -22.54 26.07 -24.49
CA ASN A 110 -22.49 27.19 -25.43
C ASN A 110 -21.22 27.20 -26.29
N GLU A 111 -20.31 26.25 -26.08
CA GLU A 111 -19.06 26.14 -26.81
C GLU A 111 -18.98 24.80 -27.53
N GLU A 112 -18.93 24.85 -28.87
CA GLU A 112 -18.60 23.68 -29.68
C GLU A 112 -17.12 23.34 -29.43
N ILE A 113 -16.86 22.32 -28.61
CA ILE A 113 -15.50 21.87 -28.27
C ILE A 113 -15.29 20.42 -28.65
N THR A 114 -14.01 20.03 -28.74
CA THR A 114 -13.62 18.62 -28.89
C THR A 114 -12.80 18.19 -27.69
N VAL A 115 -13.20 17.13 -26.99
CA VAL A 115 -12.48 16.61 -25.81
C VAL A 115 -11.82 15.29 -26.18
N PHE A 116 -10.50 15.22 -26.05
CA PHE A 116 -9.75 13.98 -26.18
C PHE A 116 -9.59 13.35 -24.80
N ALA A 117 -10.44 12.39 -24.45
CA ALA A 117 -10.48 11.83 -23.11
C ALA A 117 -9.64 10.54 -23.01
N PRO A 118 -8.52 10.50 -22.28
CA PRO A 118 -7.81 9.25 -21.99
C PRO A 118 -8.73 8.23 -21.31
N THR A 119 -8.62 6.97 -21.75
CA THR A 119 -9.29 5.86 -21.05
C THR A 119 -8.63 5.59 -19.70
N ASP A 120 -9.28 4.77 -18.88
CA ASP A 120 -8.70 4.33 -17.61
C ASP A 120 -7.36 3.61 -17.82
N GLU A 121 -7.25 2.76 -18.86
CA GLU A 121 -6.00 2.09 -19.21
C GLU A 121 -4.90 3.09 -19.61
N ALA A 122 -5.26 4.15 -20.35
CA ALA A 122 -4.34 5.21 -20.74
C ALA A 122 -3.77 5.96 -19.52
N PHE A 123 -4.63 6.25 -18.53
CA PHE A 123 -4.25 6.93 -17.30
C PHE A 123 -3.36 6.05 -16.41
N GLU A 124 -3.67 4.76 -16.28
CA GLU A 124 -2.87 3.80 -15.50
C GLU A 124 -1.48 3.56 -16.11
N LEU A 125 -1.40 3.47 -17.44
CA LEU A 125 -0.13 3.39 -18.15
C LEU A 125 0.71 4.65 -17.90
N PHE A 126 0.11 5.83 -18.01
CA PHE A 126 0.79 7.09 -17.75
C PHE A 126 1.36 7.16 -16.33
N LEU A 127 0.58 6.80 -15.31
CA LEU A 127 1.03 6.76 -13.91
C LEU A 127 2.18 5.77 -13.71
N THR A 128 2.09 4.61 -14.35
CA THR A 128 3.11 3.55 -14.28
C THR A 128 4.42 3.98 -14.94
N GLU A 129 4.36 4.56 -16.14
CA GLU A 129 5.55 4.99 -16.90
C GLU A 129 6.23 6.20 -16.26
N ALA A 130 5.44 7.14 -15.73
CA ALA A 130 5.95 8.31 -15.04
C ALA A 130 6.39 8.02 -13.59
N ASN A 131 6.14 6.81 -13.08
CA ASN A 131 6.36 6.42 -11.68
C ASN A 131 5.68 7.41 -10.72
N LEU A 132 4.45 7.82 -11.06
CA LEU A 132 3.65 8.77 -10.31
C LEU A 132 2.56 8.05 -9.50
N ASN A 133 2.25 8.59 -8.32
CA ASN A 133 1.16 8.09 -7.49
C ASN A 133 -0.13 8.85 -7.78
N LEU A 134 -1.25 8.14 -7.91
CA LEU A 134 -2.57 8.71 -8.22
C LEU A 134 -2.98 9.81 -7.23
N THR A 135 -2.79 9.59 -5.94
CA THR A 135 -3.11 10.57 -4.88
C THR A 135 -2.25 11.83 -5.03
N THR A 136 -0.99 11.69 -5.43
CA THR A 136 -0.09 12.83 -5.68
C THR A 136 -0.51 13.62 -6.92
N VAL A 137 -0.93 12.92 -7.99
CA VAL A 137 -1.40 13.56 -9.23
C VAL A 137 -2.73 14.26 -9.02
N LEU A 138 -3.68 13.63 -8.34
CA LEU A 138 -4.99 14.20 -8.03
C LEU A 138 -4.92 15.35 -7.00
N ALA A 139 -3.92 15.36 -6.11
CA ALA A 139 -3.70 16.46 -5.17
C ALA A 139 -3.11 17.71 -5.85
N ASN A 140 -2.44 17.58 -7.00
CA ASN A 140 -1.83 18.70 -7.72
C ASN A 140 -2.83 19.36 -8.68
N LYS A 141 -3.74 20.17 -8.12
CA LYS A 141 -4.82 20.84 -8.87
C LYS A 141 -4.30 21.72 -10.02
N GLU A 142 -3.16 22.38 -9.84
CA GLU A 142 -2.57 23.26 -10.86
C GLU A 142 -2.11 22.47 -12.08
N LEU A 143 -1.28 21.44 -11.86
CA LEU A 143 -0.81 20.56 -12.93
C LEU A 143 -1.97 19.85 -13.62
N LEU A 144 -2.94 19.36 -12.84
CA LEU A 144 -4.11 18.66 -13.36
C LEU A 144 -4.97 19.58 -14.25
N THR A 145 -5.12 20.85 -13.86
CA THR A 145 -5.86 21.83 -14.67
C THR A 145 -5.14 22.10 -15.99
N GLU A 146 -3.81 22.25 -15.99
CA GLU A 146 -3.03 22.44 -17.23
C GLU A 146 -3.13 21.23 -18.17
N VAL A 147 -2.96 20.01 -17.63
CA VAL A 147 -3.05 18.78 -18.40
C VAL A 147 -4.46 18.61 -18.98
N LEU A 148 -5.52 18.81 -18.19
CA LEU A 148 -6.90 18.69 -18.69
C LEU A 148 -7.22 19.74 -19.76
N LYS A 149 -6.77 20.99 -19.60
CA LYS A 149 -6.92 22.01 -20.66
C LYS A 149 -6.25 21.62 -21.97
N TYR A 150 -5.13 20.88 -21.92
CA TYR A 150 -4.47 20.39 -23.12
C TYR A 150 -5.24 19.28 -23.85
N HIS A 151 -6.15 18.59 -23.16
CA HIS A 151 -7.04 17.58 -23.75
C HIS A 151 -8.31 18.19 -24.38
N VAL A 152 -8.55 19.49 -24.20
CA VAL A 152 -9.73 20.18 -24.72
C VAL A 152 -9.32 21.05 -25.90
N VAL A 153 -9.95 20.85 -27.05
CA VAL A 153 -9.75 21.60 -28.28
C VAL A 153 -10.90 22.57 -28.51
N THR A 154 -10.57 23.80 -28.89
CA THR A 154 -11.51 24.94 -29.01
C THR A 154 -11.89 25.28 -30.45
N ASP A 155 -11.42 24.49 -31.44
CA ASP A 155 -11.67 24.70 -32.88
C ASP A 155 -13.05 24.16 -33.36
N GLY A 156 -14.02 24.00 -32.45
CA GLY A 156 -15.32 23.42 -32.75
C GLY A 156 -15.47 21.96 -32.30
N ALA A 157 -16.67 21.44 -32.49
CA ALA A 157 -17.02 20.04 -32.28
C ALA A 157 -16.66 19.21 -33.53
N VAL A 158 -15.42 18.71 -33.56
CA VAL A 158 -14.81 18.09 -34.73
C VAL A 158 -14.91 16.57 -34.66
N LYS A 159 -15.77 16.00 -35.51
CA LYS A 159 -15.85 14.55 -35.73
C LYS A 159 -14.60 14.02 -36.43
N ALA A 160 -14.24 12.77 -36.19
CA ALA A 160 -13.05 12.11 -36.71
C ALA A 160 -12.98 12.18 -38.26
N ALA A 161 -14.13 12.07 -38.94
CA ALA A 161 -14.23 12.17 -40.39
C ALA A 161 -13.92 13.58 -40.96
N LYS A 162 -13.92 14.62 -40.11
CA LYS A 162 -13.60 16.00 -40.49
C LYS A 162 -12.15 16.38 -40.16
N LEU A 163 -11.40 15.52 -39.46
CA LEU A 163 -10.00 15.77 -39.15
C LEU A 163 -9.13 15.53 -40.39
N GLU A 164 -8.25 16.47 -40.70
CA GLU A 164 -7.34 16.41 -41.85
C GLU A 164 -5.90 16.08 -41.42
N ASP A 165 -5.14 15.38 -42.26
CA ASP A 165 -3.75 15.05 -41.97
C ASP A 165 -2.88 16.32 -41.88
N ASN A 166 -2.08 16.44 -40.82
CA ASN A 166 -1.30 17.62 -40.44
C ASN A 166 -2.15 18.85 -40.06
N GLN A 167 -3.45 18.68 -39.77
CA GLN A 167 -4.25 19.74 -39.19
C GLN A 167 -3.70 20.10 -37.79
N GLU A 168 -3.53 21.38 -37.53
CA GLU A 168 -3.20 21.90 -36.21
C GLU A 168 -4.51 22.26 -35.49
N LEU A 169 -4.62 21.81 -34.23
CA LEU A 169 -5.78 22.01 -33.37
C LEU A 169 -5.39 22.88 -32.17
N SER A 170 -6.09 23.98 -31.96
CA SER A 170 -5.92 24.87 -30.81
C SER A 170 -6.49 24.23 -29.55
N THR A 171 -5.72 24.17 -28.47
CA THR A 171 -6.22 23.65 -27.18
C THR A 171 -6.71 24.77 -26.26
N LEU A 172 -7.42 24.41 -25.19
CA LEU A 172 -7.83 25.33 -24.12
C LEU A 172 -6.63 25.77 -23.26
N LEU A 173 -5.49 25.09 -23.38
CA LEU A 173 -4.23 25.53 -22.78
C LEU A 173 -3.56 26.55 -23.71
N ASP A 174 -3.39 27.77 -23.22
CA ASP A 174 -2.85 28.90 -24.00
C ASP A 174 -1.52 28.53 -24.69
N ASP A 175 -1.38 28.93 -25.95
CA ASP A 175 -0.20 28.72 -26.80
C ASP A 175 0.23 27.26 -26.99
N GLN A 176 -0.64 26.28 -26.70
CA GLN A 176 -0.40 24.86 -26.96
C GLN A 176 -1.39 24.31 -27.98
N SER A 177 -0.86 23.55 -28.95
CA SER A 177 -1.63 22.92 -30.02
C SER A 177 -1.35 21.41 -30.10
N LEU A 178 -2.25 20.71 -30.78
CA LEU A 178 -2.13 19.30 -31.17
C LEU A 178 -2.05 19.22 -32.69
N VAL A 179 -1.29 18.27 -33.22
CA VAL A 179 -1.23 18.02 -34.68
C VAL A 179 -1.87 16.68 -34.99
N VAL A 180 -2.85 16.67 -35.88
CA VAL A 180 -3.50 15.45 -36.36
C VAL A 180 -2.54 14.72 -37.31
N VAL A 181 -2.40 13.41 -37.10
CA VAL A 181 -1.65 12.49 -37.97
C VAL A 181 -2.59 11.36 -38.38
N LEU A 182 -2.89 11.25 -39.67
CA LEU A 182 -3.72 10.16 -40.19
C LEU A 182 -2.82 9.01 -40.64
N LYS A 183 -2.82 7.89 -39.91
CA LYS A 183 -2.09 6.66 -40.29
C LYS A 183 -3.05 5.52 -40.54
N ASN A 184 -2.99 4.87 -41.70
CA ASN A 184 -3.78 3.68 -42.01
C ASN A 184 -5.31 3.79 -41.76
N GLY A 185 -5.86 5.01 -41.79
CA GLY A 185 -7.28 5.25 -41.49
C GLY A 185 -7.63 5.40 -40.00
N THR A 186 -6.64 5.39 -39.10
CA THR A 186 -6.78 5.81 -37.70
C THR A 186 -6.29 7.25 -37.52
N VAL A 187 -6.92 7.94 -36.56
CA VAL A 187 -6.57 9.29 -36.14
C VAL A 187 -5.56 9.18 -35.00
N GLU A 188 -4.38 9.75 -35.18
CA GLU A 188 -3.39 9.95 -34.12
C GLU A 188 -3.23 11.45 -33.84
N LEU A 189 -2.90 11.80 -32.60
CA LEU A 189 -2.62 13.15 -32.15
C LEU A 189 -1.16 13.24 -31.78
N LYS A 190 -0.48 14.26 -32.29
CA LYS A 190 0.91 14.54 -31.96
C LYS A 190 1.01 15.78 -31.09
N THR A 191 1.66 15.65 -29.94
CA THR A 191 1.89 16.76 -29.00
C THR A 191 3.13 17.58 -29.37
N SER A 192 3.29 18.73 -28.72
CA SER A 192 4.50 19.55 -28.83
C SER A 192 5.76 18.84 -28.31
N SER A 193 5.63 17.86 -27.39
CA SER A 193 6.74 17.01 -26.93
C SER A 193 7.17 15.95 -27.96
N GLY A 194 6.36 15.71 -29.00
CA GLY A 194 6.58 14.65 -29.97
C GLY A 194 5.93 13.31 -29.60
N GLN A 195 5.19 13.23 -28.49
CA GLN A 195 4.31 12.11 -28.18
C GLN A 195 3.28 11.95 -29.31
N THR A 196 2.92 10.71 -29.66
CA THR A 196 1.90 10.42 -30.66
C THR A 196 0.89 9.44 -30.06
N VAL A 197 -0.38 9.83 -29.99
CA VAL A 197 -1.44 9.12 -29.26
C VAL A 197 -2.56 8.74 -30.20
N GLU A 198 -3.05 7.50 -30.13
CA GLU A 198 -4.12 6.99 -30.98
C GLU A 198 -5.51 7.32 -30.39
N VAL A 199 -6.46 7.68 -31.25
CA VAL A 199 -7.89 7.73 -30.91
C VAL A 199 -8.47 6.32 -30.98
N VAL A 200 -8.82 5.77 -29.80
CA VAL A 200 -9.33 4.39 -29.65
C VAL A 200 -10.83 4.27 -29.89
N GLN A 201 -11.58 5.33 -29.56
CA GLN A 201 -13.02 5.42 -29.83
C GLN A 201 -13.34 6.86 -30.21
N ALA A 202 -13.99 7.06 -31.36
CA ALA A 202 -14.25 8.38 -31.91
C ALA A 202 -15.75 8.72 -31.92
N ASP A 203 -16.03 10.01 -32.08
CA ASP A 203 -17.36 10.54 -32.39
C ASP A 203 -18.43 10.29 -31.30
N LEU A 204 -18.03 10.39 -30.03
CA LEU A 204 -18.98 10.39 -28.92
C LEU A 204 -19.63 11.77 -28.78
N GLU A 205 -20.95 11.83 -28.68
CA GLU A 205 -21.70 13.10 -28.61
C GLU A 205 -21.97 13.46 -27.14
N GLY A 206 -21.39 14.57 -26.68
CA GLY A 206 -21.55 15.10 -25.32
C GLY A 206 -22.18 16.50 -25.37
N GLY A 207 -23.47 16.57 -25.72
CA GLY A 207 -24.17 17.83 -25.98
C GLY A 207 -23.69 18.46 -27.29
N ASP A 208 -23.24 19.71 -27.22
CA ASP A 208 -22.65 20.43 -28.36
C ASP A 208 -21.16 20.11 -28.55
N ALA A 209 -20.57 19.26 -27.71
CA ALA A 209 -19.19 18.80 -27.83
C ALA A 209 -19.08 17.42 -28.49
N VAL A 210 -17.90 17.15 -29.06
CA VAL A 210 -17.50 15.81 -29.49
C VAL A 210 -16.40 15.28 -28.58
N VAL A 211 -16.56 14.06 -28.06
CA VAL A 211 -15.55 13.38 -27.25
C VAL A 211 -14.91 12.24 -28.06
N HIS A 212 -13.59 12.16 -28.02
CA HIS A 212 -12.80 11.07 -28.60
C HIS A 212 -11.98 10.42 -27.49
N LEU A 213 -12.12 9.12 -27.28
CA LEU A 213 -11.26 8.40 -26.35
C LEU A 213 -9.89 8.14 -26.94
N ILE A 214 -8.85 8.29 -26.13
CA ILE A 214 -7.44 8.16 -26.55
C ILE A 214 -6.67 7.14 -25.72
N SER A 215 -5.63 6.55 -26.32
CA SER A 215 -4.85 5.45 -25.74
C SER A 215 -3.80 5.86 -24.70
N GLU A 216 -3.48 7.15 -24.59
CA GLU A 216 -2.48 7.70 -23.67
C GLU A 216 -2.90 9.09 -23.18
N VAL A 217 -2.39 9.52 -22.04
CA VAL A 217 -2.58 10.89 -21.54
C VAL A 217 -1.72 11.87 -22.36
N LEU A 218 -2.33 12.94 -22.86
CA LEU A 218 -1.65 14.03 -23.56
C LEU A 218 -0.92 14.91 -22.55
N VAL A 219 0.40 15.00 -22.67
CA VAL A 219 1.22 15.83 -21.78
C VAL A 219 1.79 17.03 -22.54
N PRO A 220 1.61 18.27 -22.06
CA PRO A 220 2.20 19.46 -22.68
C PRO A 220 3.73 19.37 -22.74
N GLY A 221 4.32 19.87 -23.83
CA GLY A 221 5.77 19.83 -24.10
C GLY A 221 6.66 20.26 -22.94
N ASP A 222 6.31 21.38 -22.31
CA ASP A 222 7.10 21.96 -21.22
C ASP A 222 7.04 21.15 -19.92
N LYS A 223 6.16 20.15 -19.85
CA LYS A 223 5.97 19.25 -18.69
C LYS A 223 6.47 17.81 -18.96
N ALA A 224 6.91 17.49 -20.18
CA ALA A 224 7.20 16.13 -20.63
C ALA A 224 8.61 15.57 -20.30
N ALA A 225 9.27 16.02 -19.22
CA ALA A 225 10.66 15.66 -18.93
C ALA A 225 10.84 14.37 -18.09
N ALA A 226 10.75 13.17 -18.73
CA ALA A 226 11.39 11.90 -18.33
C ALA A 226 11.34 10.87 -19.51
N PRO A 227 12.26 9.87 -19.62
CA PRO A 227 12.76 9.38 -20.91
C PRO A 227 11.93 8.23 -21.53
N THR A 228 11.76 8.28 -22.86
CA THR A 228 11.15 7.23 -23.68
C THR A 228 12.11 6.05 -23.93
N PRO A 229 11.72 4.78 -23.68
CA PRO A 229 12.46 3.62 -24.19
C PRO A 229 12.13 3.36 -25.68
N THR A 230 13.18 3.26 -26.49
CA THR A 230 13.10 2.98 -27.94
C THR A 230 12.76 1.50 -28.24
N ALA A 231 11.83 1.26 -29.17
CA ALA A 231 11.38 -0.07 -29.62
C ALA A 231 12.45 -0.90 -30.40
N ALA A 232 12.44 -2.23 -30.26
CA ALA A 232 13.36 -3.18 -30.95
C ALA A 232 12.63 -4.22 -31.88
N PRO A 233 13.28 -4.78 -32.94
CA PRO A 233 12.60 -5.43 -34.08
C PRO A 233 12.40 -6.98 -34.02
N SER A 234 11.39 -7.49 -34.75
CA SER A 234 10.81 -8.86 -34.77
C SER A 234 11.50 -9.90 -35.70
N ASN A 235 11.61 -11.18 -35.28
CA ASN A 235 11.70 -12.37 -36.17
C ASN A 235 10.95 -13.58 -35.57
N ASN A 236 10.35 -14.39 -36.44
CA ASN A 236 9.11 -15.16 -36.24
C ASN A 236 9.32 -16.68 -35.95
N LYS A 237 9.87 -17.08 -34.78
CA LYS A 237 9.91 -18.50 -34.33
C LYS A 237 9.08 -18.67 -33.06
N LYS A 238 8.45 -19.85 -32.82
CA LYS A 238 7.47 -20.08 -31.73
C LYS A 238 7.85 -21.27 -30.84
N CYS A 239 7.59 -21.18 -29.53
CA CYS A 239 7.67 -22.25 -28.52
C CYS A 239 6.31 -22.43 -27.82
N THR A 240 6.12 -23.52 -27.06
CA THR A 240 4.81 -23.87 -26.47
C THR A 240 4.90 -24.07 -24.95
N HIS A 241 4.11 -23.32 -24.19
CA HIS A 241 3.89 -23.44 -22.75
C HIS A 241 2.64 -24.27 -22.46
N VAL A 242 2.69 -25.16 -21.47
CA VAL A 242 1.51 -25.92 -21.00
C VAL A 242 0.94 -25.23 -19.77
N VAL A 243 -0.30 -24.77 -19.87
CA VAL A 243 -1.03 -24.01 -18.86
C VAL A 243 -1.14 -24.80 -17.57
N LYS A 244 -0.75 -24.19 -16.45
CA LYS A 244 -0.92 -24.71 -15.09
C LYS A 244 -2.05 -23.97 -14.37
N GLU A 245 -2.47 -24.48 -13.22
CA GLU A 245 -3.50 -23.84 -12.39
C GLU A 245 -3.05 -22.41 -12.02
N GLY A 246 -3.91 -21.42 -12.29
CA GLY A 246 -3.63 -20.00 -12.05
C GLY A 246 -2.95 -19.23 -13.20
N ASP A 247 -2.59 -19.88 -14.32
CA ASP A 247 -2.07 -19.22 -15.52
C ASP A 247 -3.17 -18.45 -16.28
N THR A 248 -2.86 -17.25 -16.79
CA THR A 248 -3.68 -16.48 -17.76
C THR A 248 -2.81 -16.05 -18.94
N LEU A 249 -3.38 -15.66 -20.10
CA LEU A 249 -2.55 -15.19 -21.21
C LEU A 249 -1.76 -13.93 -20.84
N PHE A 250 -2.32 -13.10 -19.95
CA PHE A 250 -1.65 -11.93 -19.39
C PHE A 250 -0.45 -12.31 -18.51
N LYS A 251 -0.62 -13.24 -17.56
CA LYS A 251 0.49 -13.75 -16.72
C LYS A 251 1.56 -14.45 -17.55
N LEU A 252 1.17 -15.15 -18.61
CA LEU A 252 2.12 -15.75 -19.54
C LEU A 252 2.85 -14.68 -20.35
N ALA A 253 2.17 -13.63 -20.82
CA ALA A 253 2.80 -12.52 -21.52
C ALA A 253 3.85 -11.82 -20.65
N GLN A 254 3.51 -11.52 -19.38
CA GLN A 254 4.43 -10.97 -18.38
C GLN A 254 5.62 -11.91 -18.11
N LYS A 255 5.36 -13.19 -17.83
CA LYS A 255 6.38 -14.22 -17.61
C LYS A 255 7.36 -14.35 -18.77
N TYR A 256 6.83 -14.21 -19.99
CA TYR A 256 7.57 -14.29 -21.23
C TYR A 256 7.98 -12.89 -21.74
N LYS A 257 7.92 -11.84 -20.91
CA LYS A 257 8.37 -10.48 -21.26
C LYS A 257 7.93 -10.03 -22.67
N THR A 258 6.67 -10.29 -22.98
CA THR A 258 6.02 -9.99 -24.26
C THR A 258 4.65 -9.37 -23.99
N THR A 259 3.98 -8.85 -25.01
CA THR A 259 2.63 -8.27 -24.84
C THR A 259 1.53 -9.32 -24.92
N LEU A 260 0.41 -9.06 -24.26
CA LEU A 260 -0.80 -9.89 -24.35
C LEU A 260 -1.27 -10.00 -25.81
N GLU A 261 -1.19 -8.91 -26.55
CA GLU A 261 -1.53 -8.87 -27.98
C GLU A 261 -0.63 -9.82 -28.80
N ALA A 262 0.68 -9.82 -28.55
CA ALA A 262 1.61 -10.72 -29.23
C ALA A 262 1.35 -12.20 -28.91
N VAL A 263 0.99 -12.52 -27.66
CA VAL A 263 0.64 -13.90 -27.26
C VAL A 263 -0.71 -14.31 -27.86
N THR A 264 -1.71 -13.43 -27.85
CA THR A 264 -3.05 -13.69 -28.41
C THR A 264 -2.99 -13.89 -29.92
N LYS A 265 -2.19 -13.07 -30.63
CA LYS A 265 -1.93 -13.21 -32.08
C LYS A 265 -1.28 -14.55 -32.44
N LEU A 266 -0.50 -15.13 -31.54
CA LEU A 266 0.12 -16.45 -31.71
C LEU A 266 -0.85 -17.61 -31.39
N ASN A 267 -1.95 -17.34 -30.68
CA ASN A 267 -2.93 -18.31 -30.18
C ASN A 267 -4.39 -17.96 -30.56
N PRO A 268 -4.72 -17.81 -31.85
CA PRO A 268 -6.04 -17.37 -32.30
C PRO A 268 -7.20 -18.32 -31.93
N THR A 269 -6.90 -19.53 -31.44
CA THR A 269 -7.90 -20.50 -30.98
C THR A 269 -8.37 -20.27 -29.54
N ILE A 270 -7.70 -19.40 -28.77
CA ILE A 270 -8.08 -19.04 -27.41
C ILE A 270 -8.98 -17.81 -27.50
N LYS A 271 -10.27 -17.96 -27.18
CA LYS A 271 -11.29 -16.92 -27.36
C LYS A 271 -11.41 -15.95 -26.20
N ASN A 272 -11.02 -16.38 -25.00
CA ASN A 272 -10.97 -15.54 -23.80
C ASN A 272 -9.54 -15.59 -23.23
N PRO A 273 -8.78 -14.48 -23.28
CA PRO A 273 -7.42 -14.40 -22.77
C PRO A 273 -7.26 -14.59 -21.26
N ASP A 274 -8.34 -14.35 -20.50
CA ASP A 274 -8.36 -14.42 -19.03
C ASP A 274 -8.74 -15.81 -18.51
N LEU A 275 -9.24 -16.69 -19.39
CA LEU A 275 -9.73 -18.02 -19.04
C LEU A 275 -9.08 -19.09 -19.94
N ILE A 276 -7.91 -19.59 -19.51
CA ILE A 276 -7.22 -20.71 -20.14
C ILE A 276 -7.24 -21.94 -19.21
N ALA A 277 -7.73 -23.08 -19.72
CA ALA A 277 -7.85 -24.29 -18.92
C ALA A 277 -6.48 -24.96 -18.68
N VAL A 278 -6.29 -25.54 -17.49
CA VAL A 278 -5.08 -26.31 -17.15
C VAL A 278 -4.84 -27.42 -18.18
N GLY A 279 -3.60 -27.53 -18.66
CA GLY A 279 -3.19 -28.48 -19.70
C GLY A 279 -3.30 -27.95 -21.13
N VAL A 280 -3.88 -26.76 -21.36
CA VAL A 280 -3.90 -26.11 -22.68
C VAL A 280 -2.49 -25.71 -23.10
N LYS A 281 -2.20 -25.79 -24.41
CA LYS A 281 -0.90 -25.43 -24.98
C LYS A 281 -0.94 -24.02 -25.58
N VAL A 282 -0.22 -23.08 -24.97
CA VAL A 282 -0.11 -21.67 -25.39
C VAL A 282 1.21 -21.46 -26.12
N LYS A 283 1.17 -20.87 -27.32
CA LYS A 283 2.32 -20.56 -28.17
C LYS A 283 2.87 -19.17 -27.85
N VAL A 284 4.17 -19.05 -27.62
CA VAL A 284 4.85 -17.77 -27.40
C VAL A 284 6.09 -17.68 -28.30
N ASP A 285 6.66 -16.48 -28.47
CA ASP A 285 7.82 -16.29 -29.34
C ASP A 285 9.07 -17.02 -28.80
N MET A 286 9.86 -17.62 -29.70
CA MET A 286 11.01 -18.45 -29.36
C MET A 286 12.22 -17.65 -28.89
N ARG A 287 12.37 -16.36 -29.24
CA ARG A 287 13.46 -15.53 -28.69
C ARG A 287 13.32 -15.35 -27.18
N VAL A 288 12.08 -15.19 -26.77
CA VAL A 288 11.66 -15.08 -25.39
C VAL A 288 11.86 -16.40 -24.63
N CYS A 289 11.52 -17.54 -25.23
CA CYS A 289 11.85 -18.84 -24.67
C CYS A 289 13.37 -19.12 -24.63
N ALA A 290 14.12 -18.64 -25.62
CA ALA A 290 15.57 -18.86 -25.72
C ALA A 290 16.35 -18.09 -24.65
N ALA A 291 15.87 -16.91 -24.24
CA ALA A 291 16.41 -16.17 -23.10
C ALA A 291 16.30 -16.98 -21.78
N LEU A 292 15.25 -17.80 -21.64
CA LEU A 292 15.11 -18.75 -20.51
C LEU A 292 15.95 -20.03 -20.68
N LEU A 293 16.06 -20.58 -21.90
CA LEU A 293 16.82 -21.82 -22.16
C LEU A 293 18.34 -21.63 -22.13
N LEU A 294 18.86 -20.44 -22.45
CA LEU A 294 20.29 -20.15 -22.27
C LEU A 294 20.66 -19.89 -20.80
N GLY A 295 19.70 -19.45 -19.97
CA GLY A 295 19.84 -19.37 -18.51
C GLY A 295 19.83 -20.74 -17.82
N LEU A 296 19.17 -21.75 -18.40
CA LEU A 296 19.09 -23.11 -17.86
C LEU A 296 20.30 -24.00 -18.18
N ALA A 297 21.17 -23.62 -19.12
CA ALA A 297 22.36 -24.42 -19.45
C ALA A 297 23.56 -24.17 -18.52
N LEU A 298 23.49 -23.16 -17.62
CA LEU A 298 24.55 -22.84 -16.65
C LEU A 298 24.13 -22.96 -15.17
N ALA A 299 22.85 -23.21 -14.87
CA ALA A 299 22.37 -23.36 -13.49
C ALA A 299 21.95 -24.80 -13.20
N GLY A 300 22.95 -25.69 -13.11
CA GLY A 300 22.80 -27.04 -12.57
C GLY A 300 22.83 -27.10 -11.04
N THR A 301 22.44 -26.03 -10.36
CA THR A 301 22.41 -25.94 -8.89
C THR A 301 20.97 -25.70 -8.45
N SER A 302 20.46 -26.58 -7.59
CA SER A 302 19.26 -26.33 -6.79
C SER A 302 19.34 -24.91 -6.22
N PHE A 303 18.46 -24.02 -6.67
CA PHE A 303 18.33 -22.71 -6.05
C PHE A 303 17.79 -22.96 -4.64
N ALA A 304 18.64 -22.72 -3.64
CA ALA A 304 18.19 -22.56 -2.28
C ALA A 304 17.21 -21.38 -2.26
N ALA A 305 16.12 -21.53 -1.50
CA ALA A 305 15.19 -20.43 -1.25
C ALA A 305 15.97 -19.19 -0.78
N GLU A 306 15.58 -18.04 -1.30
CA GLU A 306 16.15 -16.74 -0.91
C GLU A 306 15.76 -16.45 0.55
N GLU A 307 16.71 -16.04 1.41
CA GLU A 307 16.39 -15.72 2.82
C GLU A 307 15.39 -14.55 2.90
N ALA A 308 14.36 -14.69 3.75
CA ALA A 308 13.24 -13.76 3.86
C ALA A 308 13.66 -12.39 4.47
N PRO A 309 13.40 -11.24 3.80
CA PRO A 309 13.64 -9.91 4.37
C PRO A 309 12.54 -9.49 5.37
N CYS A 310 12.89 -8.95 6.56
CA CYS A 310 11.98 -8.54 7.69
C CYS A 310 10.73 -7.77 7.29
N SER A 311 10.84 -7.03 6.21
CA SER A 311 9.74 -6.39 5.58
C SER A 311 9.95 -6.52 4.09
N TYR A 312 8.86 -6.67 3.38
CA TYR A 312 8.88 -6.83 1.96
C TYR A 312 7.88 -5.86 1.40
N ALA A 313 8.41 -4.79 0.78
CA ALA A 313 7.62 -3.92 -0.05
C ALA A 313 7.10 -4.76 -1.22
N VAL A 314 5.83 -5.14 -1.09
CA VAL A 314 5.08 -5.86 -2.08
C VAL A 314 5.30 -5.17 -3.42
N GLN A 315 5.75 -5.90 -4.43
CA GLN A 315 6.01 -5.34 -5.74
C GLN A 315 4.80 -5.57 -6.65
N ALA A 316 4.73 -4.82 -7.75
CA ALA A 316 3.68 -4.98 -8.74
C ALA A 316 3.64 -6.43 -9.27
N GLY A 317 2.54 -7.14 -8.98
CA GLY A 317 2.34 -8.55 -9.34
C GLY A 317 2.61 -9.56 -8.22
N ASP A 318 3.04 -9.11 -7.04
CA ASP A 318 3.16 -9.97 -5.87
C ASP A 318 1.80 -10.33 -5.27
N SER A 319 1.75 -11.48 -4.60
CA SER A 319 0.58 -11.95 -3.86
C SER A 319 1.06 -12.57 -2.56
N LEU A 320 0.22 -12.62 -1.53
CA LEU A 320 0.67 -13.09 -0.21
C LEU A 320 1.14 -14.56 -0.26
N PHE A 321 0.53 -15.36 -1.15
CA PHE A 321 1.00 -16.70 -1.52
C PHE A 321 2.32 -16.69 -2.29
N GLY A 322 2.47 -15.81 -3.30
CA GLY A 322 3.69 -15.71 -4.11
C GLY A 322 4.90 -15.21 -3.33
N ILE A 323 4.68 -14.33 -2.35
CA ILE A 323 5.71 -13.80 -1.45
C ILE A 323 6.08 -14.85 -0.39
N SER A 324 5.10 -15.52 0.23
CA SER A 324 5.38 -16.59 1.21
C SER A 324 6.13 -17.77 0.57
N ASP A 325 5.76 -18.20 -0.64
CA ASP A 325 6.46 -19.25 -1.40
C ASP A 325 7.88 -18.82 -1.82
N LYS A 326 8.07 -17.56 -2.24
CA LYS A 326 9.38 -16.98 -2.62
C LYS A 326 10.40 -17.03 -1.48
N PHE A 327 9.94 -16.84 -0.24
CA PHE A 327 10.79 -16.74 0.94
C PHE A 327 10.73 -17.95 1.87
N GLY A 328 10.07 -19.04 1.45
CA GLY A 328 9.99 -20.30 2.21
C GLY A 328 9.14 -20.22 3.49
N LEU A 329 8.21 -19.28 3.55
CA LEU A 329 7.26 -19.05 4.64
C LEU A 329 5.89 -19.65 4.31
N THR A 330 5.04 -19.86 5.30
CA THR A 330 3.61 -20.17 5.08
C THR A 330 2.79 -18.88 5.07
N GLN A 331 1.72 -18.87 4.27
CA GLN A 331 0.82 -17.71 4.16
C GLN A 331 0.25 -17.31 5.54
N ALA A 332 -0.12 -18.28 6.37
CA ALA A 332 -0.59 -18.06 7.74
C ALA A 332 0.47 -17.41 8.67
N GLU A 333 1.76 -17.70 8.47
CA GLU A 333 2.85 -17.04 9.23
C GLU A 333 2.95 -15.56 8.84
N VAL A 334 2.86 -15.24 7.55
CA VAL A 334 2.81 -13.86 7.05
C VAL A 334 1.55 -13.14 7.54
N GLU A 335 0.39 -13.77 7.47
CA GLU A 335 -0.89 -13.19 7.95
C GLU A 335 -0.87 -12.89 9.45
N SER A 336 -0.31 -13.79 10.26
CA SER A 336 -0.21 -13.60 11.70
C SER A 336 0.75 -12.47 12.11
N ALA A 337 1.77 -12.21 11.29
CA ALA A 337 2.72 -11.12 11.49
C ALA A 337 2.18 -9.75 11.04
N ASN A 338 1.06 -9.75 10.31
CA ASN A 338 0.36 -8.57 9.81
C ASN A 338 -1.07 -8.50 10.35
N ALA A 339 -1.29 -8.87 11.62
CA ALA A 339 -2.64 -8.94 12.21
C ALA A 339 -3.38 -7.57 12.29
N GLU A 340 -2.64 -6.47 12.16
CA GLU A 340 -3.17 -5.10 12.05
C GLU A 340 -3.73 -4.80 10.64
N LEU A 341 -3.34 -5.59 9.62
CA LEU A 341 -3.96 -5.55 8.30
C LEU A 341 -5.31 -6.28 8.42
N THR A 342 -6.40 -5.51 8.44
CA THR A 342 -7.79 -6.00 8.59
C THR A 342 -8.22 -6.95 7.47
N ASN A 343 -7.45 -7.07 6.38
CA ASN A 343 -7.66 -8.09 5.36
C ASN A 343 -6.37 -8.47 4.62
N THR A 344 -5.72 -9.53 5.05
CA THR A 344 -4.48 -10.06 4.45
C THR A 344 -4.66 -10.64 3.04
N SER A 345 -5.89 -10.76 2.52
CA SER A 345 -6.12 -11.31 1.17
C SER A 345 -5.82 -10.32 0.04
N LEU A 346 -5.50 -9.06 0.33
CA LEU A 346 -5.22 -8.00 -0.65
C LEU A 346 -4.02 -7.16 -0.18
N ILE A 347 -2.86 -7.43 -0.77
CA ILE A 347 -1.63 -6.66 -0.59
C ILE A 347 -1.34 -5.86 -1.87
N GLN A 348 -1.04 -4.57 -1.74
CA GLN A 348 -0.81 -3.60 -2.81
C GLN A 348 0.69 -3.41 -3.07
N PRO A 349 1.12 -3.05 -4.29
CA PRO A 349 2.51 -2.68 -4.55
C PRO A 349 2.92 -1.45 -3.72
N GLY A 350 3.95 -1.59 -2.91
CA GLY A 350 4.36 -0.60 -1.91
C GLY A 350 3.87 -0.91 -0.50
N ASP A 351 2.91 -1.82 -0.33
CA ASP A 351 2.58 -2.35 0.99
C ASP A 351 3.81 -2.99 1.58
N VAL A 352 4.19 -2.54 2.75
CA VAL A 352 5.29 -3.14 3.50
C VAL A 352 4.69 -4.32 4.24
N LEU A 353 4.67 -5.48 3.58
CA LEU A 353 4.32 -6.72 4.26
C LEU A 353 5.36 -6.95 5.33
N VAL A 354 4.87 -7.08 6.55
CA VAL A 354 5.62 -7.64 7.66
C VAL A 354 5.82 -9.11 7.35
N LEU A 355 6.88 -9.44 6.64
CA LEU A 355 7.25 -10.84 6.58
C LEU A 355 7.74 -11.21 7.99
N PRO A 356 7.37 -12.38 8.53
CA PRO A 356 7.91 -12.87 9.79
C PRO A 356 9.39 -13.16 9.57
N CYS A 357 10.17 -12.11 9.72
CA CYS A 357 11.61 -12.19 9.63
C CYS A 357 12.18 -11.40 10.77
N LYS A 358 13.09 -12.10 11.42
CA LYS A 358 14.18 -11.52 12.17
C LYS A 358 15.40 -11.60 11.25
N GLY A 359 15.32 -10.90 10.14
CA GLY A 359 16.48 -10.47 9.38
C GLY A 359 17.26 -9.47 10.23
N ASP A 360 18.30 -9.96 10.87
CA ASP A 360 19.32 -9.13 11.49
C ASP A 360 19.91 -8.21 10.41
N ALA A 361 20.15 -6.93 10.70
CA ALA A 361 20.75 -6.07 9.70
C ALA A 361 22.21 -6.48 9.45
N THR A 362 22.67 -6.20 8.23
CA THR A 362 24.00 -6.58 7.78
C THR A 362 25.01 -5.47 8.13
N GLU A 363 26.31 -5.79 8.12
CA GLU A 363 27.38 -4.82 8.43
C GLU A 363 27.38 -3.55 7.53
N GLY A 364 26.62 -3.55 6.43
CA GLY A 364 26.50 -2.42 5.51
C GLY A 364 25.26 -1.53 5.70
N ASP A 365 24.34 -1.90 6.59
CA ASP A 365 23.06 -1.19 6.76
C ASP A 365 23.17 -0.06 7.79
N SER A 366 22.53 1.08 7.53
CA SER A 366 22.40 2.15 8.54
C SER A 366 21.34 1.81 9.60
N VAL A 367 21.25 2.61 10.67
CA VAL A 367 20.15 2.48 11.63
C VAL A 367 18.81 2.72 10.91
N LEU A 368 18.77 3.67 9.98
CA LEU A 368 17.57 3.95 9.19
C LEU A 368 17.16 2.75 8.32
N ASP A 369 18.12 2.06 7.71
CA ASP A 369 17.86 0.84 6.92
C ASP A 369 17.35 -0.31 7.80
N LEU A 370 17.92 -0.47 8.99
CA LEU A 370 17.46 -1.46 9.98
C LEU A 370 16.00 -1.19 10.37
N LEU A 371 15.65 0.07 10.65
CA LEU A 371 14.29 0.45 11.03
C LEU A 371 13.31 0.32 9.86
N ALA A 372 13.71 0.72 8.64
CA ALA A 372 12.88 0.57 7.44
C ALA A 372 12.55 -0.89 7.12
N ARG A 373 13.43 -1.82 7.51
CA ARG A 373 13.21 -3.26 7.35
C ARG A 373 12.34 -3.85 8.44
N ARG A 374 12.03 -3.12 9.51
CA ARG A 374 11.32 -3.68 10.68
C ARG A 374 9.89 -3.20 10.75
N SER A 375 8.99 -4.15 10.60
CA SER A 375 7.55 -3.99 10.76
C SER A 375 7.09 -3.45 12.10
N ASP A 376 7.79 -3.82 13.17
CA ASP A 376 7.52 -3.39 14.53
C ASP A 376 8.05 -1.98 14.82
N MET A 377 8.69 -1.32 13.84
CA MET A 377 9.39 -0.04 14.00
C MET A 377 8.89 1.07 13.07
N THR A 378 7.78 0.86 12.36
CA THR A 378 7.26 1.84 11.38
C THR A 378 6.92 3.19 12.01
N THR A 379 6.43 3.21 13.25
CA THR A 379 6.15 4.46 13.97
C THR A 379 7.43 5.22 14.32
N LEU A 380 8.48 4.51 14.76
CA LEU A 380 9.80 5.10 15.03
C LEU A 380 10.45 5.64 13.75
N PHE A 381 10.32 4.90 12.65
CA PHE A 381 10.81 5.30 11.34
C PHE A 381 10.16 6.60 10.88
N SER A 382 8.84 6.70 10.95
CA SER A 382 8.11 7.94 10.62
C SER A 382 8.47 9.11 11.53
N ALA A 383 8.63 8.86 12.84
CA ALA A 383 9.06 9.86 13.81
C ALA A 383 10.45 10.43 13.49
N LEU A 384 11.40 9.58 13.05
CA LEU A 384 12.73 10.02 12.62
C LEU A 384 12.70 10.89 11.36
N LEU A 385 11.85 10.55 10.38
CA LEU A 385 11.68 11.37 9.18
C LEU A 385 11.06 12.74 9.50
N ALA A 386 10.07 12.77 10.41
CA ALA A 386 9.40 13.98 10.86
C ALA A 386 10.32 14.93 11.65
N ALA A 387 11.28 14.38 12.42
CA ALA A 387 12.25 15.16 13.19
C ALA A 387 13.17 16.03 12.30
N GLY A 388 13.24 15.73 11.00
CA GLY A 388 13.92 16.55 10.01
C GLY A 388 15.27 15.98 9.55
N PRO A 389 15.87 16.61 8.53
CA PRO A 389 17.01 16.04 7.78
C PRO A 389 18.25 15.83 8.64
N GLU A 390 18.50 16.64 9.67
CA GLU A 390 19.68 16.49 10.53
C GLU A 390 19.67 15.16 11.31
N PHE A 391 18.49 14.74 11.79
CA PHE A 391 18.32 13.46 12.47
C PHE A 391 18.45 12.30 11.47
N VAL A 392 17.81 12.43 10.31
CA VAL A 392 17.85 11.43 9.22
C VAL A 392 19.27 11.20 8.73
N ASP A 393 20.03 12.26 8.45
CA ASP A 393 21.42 12.16 7.99
C ASP A 393 22.30 11.48 9.04
N THR A 394 22.05 11.74 10.33
CA THR A 394 22.79 11.12 11.44
C THR A 394 22.52 9.62 11.53
N VAL A 395 21.26 9.19 11.50
CA VAL A 395 20.90 7.75 11.63
C VAL A 395 21.10 6.96 10.34
N ASN A 396 21.23 7.65 9.20
CA ASN A 396 21.56 7.06 7.91
C ASN A 396 23.09 6.90 7.70
N ASP A 397 23.93 7.50 8.55
CA ASP A 397 25.38 7.29 8.50
C ASP A 397 25.75 5.89 9.03
N THR A 398 26.19 5.02 8.13
CA THR A 398 26.69 3.66 8.46
C THR A 398 27.91 3.67 9.39
N ASN A 399 28.59 4.81 9.55
CA ASN A 399 29.71 4.98 10.49
C ASN A 399 29.28 5.46 11.88
N LEU A 400 27.99 5.73 12.11
CA LEU A 400 27.47 6.10 13.42
C LEU A 400 27.82 5.01 14.44
N VAL A 401 28.66 5.38 15.42
CA VAL A 401 28.94 4.54 16.59
C VAL A 401 27.99 4.97 17.69
N ALA A 402 26.96 4.16 17.95
CA ALA A 402 25.96 4.46 18.98
C ALA A 402 25.25 3.19 19.45
N THR A 403 24.58 3.30 20.60
CA THR A 403 23.55 2.35 21.03
C THR A 403 22.19 3.05 20.91
N VAL A 404 21.29 2.50 20.11
CA VAL A 404 19.94 3.06 19.90
C VAL A 404 18.93 2.17 20.62
N PHE A 405 18.14 2.78 21.50
CA PHE A 405 17.03 2.11 22.15
C PHE A 405 15.75 2.40 21.38
N ALA A 406 15.26 1.44 20.60
CA ALA A 406 14.22 1.64 19.61
C ALA A 406 12.84 1.18 20.12
N PRO A 407 11.93 2.09 20.55
CA PRO A 407 10.57 1.71 20.89
C PRO A 407 9.81 1.20 19.68
N ASN A 408 9.07 0.10 19.87
CA ASN A 408 8.24 -0.48 18.82
C ASN A 408 6.89 0.25 18.65
N ASN A 409 6.12 -0.14 17.63
CA ASN A 409 4.81 0.48 17.34
C ASN A 409 3.85 0.41 18.55
N THR A 410 3.84 -0.71 19.27
CA THR A 410 3.04 -0.89 20.49
C THR A 410 3.45 0.10 21.58
N ALA A 411 4.75 0.35 21.74
CA ALA A 411 5.30 1.30 22.69
C ALA A 411 4.81 2.73 22.41
N PHE A 412 4.80 3.14 21.13
CA PHE A 412 4.27 4.43 20.70
C PHE A 412 2.77 4.54 20.89
N GLY A 413 1.99 3.52 20.50
CA GLY A 413 0.54 3.51 20.70
C GLY A 413 0.16 3.65 22.17
N ALA A 414 0.90 2.99 23.06
CA ALA A 414 0.70 3.08 24.51
C ALA A 414 0.97 4.48 25.06
N ILE A 415 2.06 5.15 24.66
CA ILE A 415 2.38 6.49 25.20
C ILE A 415 1.43 7.57 24.66
N LEU A 416 1.07 7.51 23.38
CA LEU A 416 0.16 8.47 22.74
C LEU A 416 -1.24 8.40 23.36
N SER A 417 -1.74 7.19 23.60
CA SER A 417 -3.01 6.98 24.29
C SER A 417 -3.01 7.57 25.70
N LYS A 418 -1.90 7.45 26.43
CA LYS A 418 -1.76 7.98 27.80
C LYS A 418 -1.68 9.50 27.83
N LEU A 419 -1.00 10.10 26.87
CA LEU A 419 -0.86 11.54 26.74
C LEU A 419 -2.08 12.21 26.09
N ASN A 420 -3.03 11.40 25.59
CA ASN A 420 -4.16 11.86 24.79
C ASN A 420 -3.70 12.70 23.57
N LEU A 421 -2.67 12.20 22.90
CA LEU A 421 -2.07 12.78 21.71
C LEU A 421 -2.24 11.82 20.52
N THR A 422 -2.30 12.37 19.32
CA THR A 422 -2.18 11.62 18.07
C THR A 422 -0.74 11.61 17.56
N LEU A 423 -0.46 10.76 16.58
CA LEU A 423 0.81 10.78 15.86
C LEU A 423 1.06 12.12 15.16
N ALA A 424 0.01 12.76 14.64
CA ALA A 424 0.11 14.08 14.02
C ALA A 424 0.52 15.14 15.04
N ASP A 425 -0.08 15.12 16.25
CA ASP A 425 0.27 16.07 17.31
C ASP A 425 1.74 15.95 17.75
N LEU A 426 2.26 14.70 17.84
CA LEU A 426 3.66 14.45 18.17
C LEU A 426 4.63 14.85 17.04
N VAL A 427 4.22 14.71 15.79
CA VAL A 427 5.00 15.09 14.61
C VAL A 427 5.05 16.61 14.42
N ASP A 428 3.98 17.31 14.78
CA ASP A 428 3.90 18.76 14.71
C ASP A 428 4.76 19.46 15.79
N ASP A 429 4.93 18.84 16.96
CA ASP A 429 5.83 19.32 18.03
C ASP A 429 7.27 18.81 17.85
N LYS A 430 8.00 19.49 16.94
CA LYS A 430 9.40 19.14 16.60
C LYS A 430 10.37 19.25 17.78
N GLU A 431 10.08 20.11 18.75
CA GLU A 431 10.95 20.31 19.92
C GLU A 431 10.81 19.14 20.89
N LEU A 432 9.57 18.73 21.19
CA LEU A 432 9.29 17.53 21.97
C LEU A 432 9.83 16.28 21.27
N LEU A 433 9.55 16.12 19.99
CA LEU A 433 9.99 14.98 19.19
C LEU A 433 11.52 14.84 19.18
N GLY A 434 12.23 15.95 18.95
CA GLY A 434 13.69 15.98 19.01
C GLY A 434 14.24 15.64 20.39
N THR A 435 13.61 16.11 21.47
CA THR A 435 14.01 15.82 22.86
C THR A 435 13.85 14.33 23.18
N VAL A 436 12.69 13.76 22.84
CA VAL A 436 12.40 12.33 23.05
C VAL A 436 13.37 11.46 22.26
N LEU A 437 13.62 11.76 20.98
CA LEU A 437 14.53 10.96 20.14
C LEU A 437 15.98 11.00 20.63
N GLN A 438 16.47 12.16 21.10
CA GLN A 438 17.81 12.26 21.69
C GLN A 438 17.98 11.37 22.93
N TYR A 439 16.94 11.26 23.76
CA TYR A 439 16.99 10.42 24.97
C TYR A 439 17.09 8.91 24.67
N HIS A 440 16.73 8.50 23.45
CA HIS A 440 16.80 7.10 23.01
C HIS A 440 18.15 6.69 22.42
N VAL A 441 19.11 7.61 22.27
CA VAL A 441 20.39 7.33 21.63
C VAL A 441 21.52 7.56 22.61
N ALA A 442 22.36 6.55 22.82
CA ALA A 442 23.60 6.65 23.56
C ALA A 442 24.79 6.74 22.58
N PRO A 443 25.43 7.91 22.45
CA PRO A 443 26.45 8.15 21.43
C PRO A 443 27.80 7.52 21.79
N GLY A 444 28.58 7.15 20.78
CA GLY A 444 30.01 6.81 20.90
C GLY A 444 30.32 5.44 21.51
N VAL A 445 29.30 4.62 21.79
CA VAL A 445 29.48 3.28 22.35
C VAL A 445 28.49 2.28 21.76
N GLU A 446 28.99 1.10 21.39
CA GLU A 446 28.19 -0.08 21.06
C GLU A 446 28.04 -0.92 22.34
N LEU A 447 26.88 -0.87 22.99
CA LEU A 447 26.60 -1.65 24.18
C LEU A 447 25.77 -2.86 23.78
N LYS A 448 26.39 -4.03 23.65
CA LYS A 448 25.66 -5.30 23.43
C LYS A 448 24.99 -5.78 24.73
N ALA A 449 24.04 -6.70 24.65
CA ALA A 449 23.25 -7.21 25.78
C ALA A 449 24.12 -7.78 26.92
N ARG A 450 25.29 -8.31 26.55
CA ARG A 450 26.32 -8.80 27.49
C ARG A 450 27.04 -7.67 28.25
N GLU A 451 27.09 -6.48 27.67
CA GLU A 451 27.70 -5.28 28.24
C GLU A 451 26.70 -4.49 29.10
N LEU A 452 25.39 -4.64 28.85
CA LEU A 452 24.28 -4.14 29.66
C LEU A 452 24.16 -4.91 30.99
N LYS A 453 25.09 -4.62 31.92
CA LYS A 453 25.16 -5.18 33.27
C LYS A 453 24.32 -4.38 34.25
N ASP A 454 23.76 -5.05 35.25
CA ASP A 454 22.99 -4.40 36.32
C ASP A 454 23.78 -3.27 36.98
N GLY A 455 23.15 -2.10 37.11
CA GLY A 455 23.75 -0.87 37.63
C GLY A 455 24.61 -0.08 36.64
N LEU A 456 24.73 -0.47 35.37
CA LEU A 456 25.43 0.31 34.35
C LEU A 456 24.72 1.64 34.09
N ASN A 457 25.42 2.76 34.22
CA ASN A 457 24.92 4.08 33.81
C ASN A 457 25.28 4.34 32.34
N ILE A 458 24.29 4.79 31.56
CA ILE A 458 24.35 5.03 30.13
C ILE A 458 24.02 6.52 29.90
N THR A 459 24.98 7.26 29.35
CA THR A 459 24.78 8.64 28.92
C THR A 459 24.05 8.68 27.57
N THR A 460 23.03 9.52 27.46
CA THR A 460 22.24 9.69 26.23
C THR A 460 22.71 10.93 25.44
N LEU A 461 22.19 11.14 24.23
CA LEU A 461 22.41 12.39 23.47
C LEU A 461 21.73 13.59 24.14
N LEU A 462 20.70 13.36 24.94
CA LEU A 462 20.03 14.41 25.69
C LEU A 462 20.90 14.81 26.90
N GLU A 463 21.39 16.05 26.91
CA GLU A 463 22.26 16.55 27.98
C GLU A 463 21.56 16.54 29.34
N GLY A 464 22.25 16.06 30.38
CA GLY A 464 21.73 16.03 31.75
C GLY A 464 20.88 14.79 32.09
N GLU A 465 20.48 14.02 31.09
CA GLU A 465 19.61 12.85 31.24
C GLU A 465 20.39 11.54 30.97
N SER A 466 20.16 10.53 31.81
CA SER A 466 20.89 9.25 31.75
C SER A 466 19.99 8.06 32.07
N LEU A 467 20.37 6.90 31.56
CA LEU A 467 19.67 5.64 31.81
C LEU A 467 20.52 4.75 32.73
N VAL A 468 19.88 4.02 33.63
CA VAL A 468 20.54 3.01 34.45
C VAL A 468 20.02 1.63 34.08
N VAL A 469 20.90 0.69 33.77
CA VAL A 469 20.52 -0.69 33.50
C VAL A 469 20.03 -1.34 34.79
N TYR A 470 18.79 -1.83 34.78
CA TYR A 470 18.17 -2.62 35.84
C TYR A 470 17.89 -4.03 35.32
N LYS A 471 18.67 -5.01 35.78
CA LYS A 471 18.64 -6.38 35.26
C LYS A 471 18.58 -7.42 36.39
N PRO A 472 17.45 -7.53 37.10
CA PRO A 472 17.24 -8.63 38.02
C PRO A 472 17.16 -9.95 37.22
N LYS A 473 18.11 -10.86 37.48
CA LYS A 473 18.30 -12.12 36.74
C LYS A 473 18.46 -11.88 35.23
N ASP A 474 17.52 -12.37 34.41
CA ASP A 474 17.62 -12.37 32.95
C ASP A 474 16.70 -11.33 32.28
N VAL A 475 15.98 -10.51 33.05
CA VAL A 475 15.07 -9.50 32.48
C VAL A 475 15.75 -8.13 32.47
N LEU A 476 16.17 -7.71 31.29
CA LEU A 476 16.82 -6.42 31.06
C LEU A 476 15.79 -5.28 31.01
N ARG A 477 16.01 -4.25 31.82
CA ARG A 477 15.26 -2.99 31.81
C ARG A 477 16.21 -1.80 31.87
N LEU A 478 15.72 -0.65 31.43
CA LEU A 478 16.37 0.65 31.56
C LEU A 478 15.54 1.47 32.54
N GLU A 479 16.17 1.94 33.60
CA GLU A 479 15.61 2.87 34.55
C GLU A 479 15.96 4.29 34.12
N GLU A 480 14.94 5.14 34.01
CA GLU A 480 15.05 6.54 33.64
C GLU A 480 15.32 7.41 34.87
N THR A 481 15.72 8.66 34.67
CA THR A 481 15.88 9.64 35.77
C THR A 481 14.61 9.82 36.60
N SER A 482 13.43 9.68 35.99
CA SER A 482 12.13 9.69 36.67
C SER A 482 11.88 8.48 37.59
N GLY A 483 12.74 7.46 37.54
CA GLY A 483 12.58 6.18 38.23
C GLY A 483 11.68 5.18 37.51
N ARG A 484 11.08 5.57 36.37
CA ARG A 484 10.33 4.63 35.52
C ARG A 484 11.28 3.64 34.87
N ARG A 485 10.82 2.40 34.75
CA ARG A 485 11.59 1.29 34.17
C ARG A 485 10.95 0.81 32.88
N VAL A 486 11.70 0.88 31.79
CA VAL A 486 11.31 0.44 30.46
C VAL A 486 11.96 -0.91 30.15
N ARG A 487 11.16 -1.88 29.69
CA ARG A 487 11.67 -3.19 29.33
C ARG A 487 12.37 -3.15 27.97
N VAL A 488 13.56 -3.75 27.92
CA VAL A 488 14.26 -4.03 26.68
C VAL A 488 13.72 -5.33 26.08
N GLY A 489 13.39 -5.28 24.81
CA GLY A 489 12.87 -6.38 24.01
C GLY A 489 13.99 -7.17 23.36
N GLU A 490 14.02 -7.15 22.03
CA GLU A 490 15.09 -7.75 21.23
C GLU A 490 16.37 -6.93 21.39
N THR A 491 17.49 -7.62 21.51
CA THR A 491 18.79 -7.01 21.78
C THR A 491 19.79 -7.36 20.71
N ASP A 492 20.86 -6.57 20.60
CA ASP A 492 22.02 -6.85 19.75
C ASP A 492 21.74 -6.79 18.24
N LEU A 493 20.77 -5.98 17.83
CA LEU A 493 20.49 -5.74 16.42
C LEU A 493 21.58 -4.83 15.85
N GLN A 494 22.49 -5.38 15.05
CA GLN A 494 23.60 -4.60 14.48
C GLN A 494 23.09 -3.77 13.30
N ALA A 495 23.47 -2.48 13.23
CA ALA A 495 23.23 -1.59 12.10
C ALA A 495 24.50 -0.78 11.81
N GLY A 496 25.32 -1.25 10.88
CA GLY A 496 26.63 -0.65 10.61
C GLY A 496 27.50 -0.73 11.87
N LYS A 497 27.95 0.41 12.40
CA LYS A 497 28.67 0.50 13.68
C LYS A 497 27.79 0.85 14.88
N ALA A 498 26.47 0.83 14.71
CA ALA A 498 25.53 1.01 15.81
C ALA A 498 24.95 -0.34 16.26
N VAL A 499 24.51 -0.40 17.51
CA VAL A 499 23.73 -1.51 18.07
C VAL A 499 22.36 -0.98 18.47
N VAL A 500 21.31 -1.67 18.04
CA VAL A 500 19.92 -1.33 18.36
C VAL A 500 19.35 -2.36 19.33
N HIS A 501 18.65 -1.88 20.36
CA HIS A 501 17.85 -2.71 21.27
C HIS A 501 16.41 -2.22 21.26
N THR A 502 15.45 -3.10 21.05
CA THR A 502 14.05 -2.69 21.00
C THR A 502 13.51 -2.43 22.40
N LEU A 503 12.49 -1.56 22.51
CA LEU A 503 11.84 -1.24 23.77
C LEU A 503 10.34 -1.50 23.69
N TRP A 504 9.79 -1.91 24.83
CA TRP A 504 8.35 -2.13 25.00
C TRP A 504 7.58 -0.85 25.34
N ASN A 505 8.29 0.21 25.75
CA ASN A 505 7.73 1.54 26.01
C ASN A 505 8.71 2.60 25.47
N VAL A 506 8.16 3.76 25.10
CA VAL A 506 8.95 4.94 24.72
C VAL A 506 9.64 5.49 25.97
N LEU A 507 10.96 5.70 25.91
CA LEU A 507 11.72 6.42 26.93
C LEU A 507 11.26 7.89 26.96
N TRP A 508 11.08 8.44 28.15
CA TRP A 508 10.47 9.73 28.38
C TRP A 508 11.34 10.51 29.37
N PRO A 509 12.02 11.58 28.93
CA PRO A 509 12.90 12.35 29.80
C PRO A 509 12.09 13.10 30.86
N ALA A 510 12.70 13.36 32.02
CA ALA A 510 12.00 13.99 33.14
C ALA A 510 11.67 15.47 32.83
N ASP A 511 12.47 16.12 32.01
CA ASP A 511 12.26 17.50 31.55
C ASP A 511 11.34 17.62 30.31
N ALA A 512 10.69 16.53 29.87
CA ALA A 512 9.72 16.61 28.78
C ALA A 512 8.50 17.48 29.16
N ALA A 513 7.95 18.23 28.20
CA ALA A 513 6.85 19.20 28.42
C ALA A 513 5.54 18.59 28.97
N TYR A 514 5.44 17.26 29.04
CA TYR A 514 4.32 16.53 29.63
C TYR A 514 4.81 15.63 30.77
N ASP A 515 4.37 15.94 31.99
CA ASP A 515 4.59 15.08 33.16
C ASP A 515 3.79 13.78 32.99
N LEU A 516 4.49 12.66 32.89
CA LEU A 516 3.84 11.36 33.08
C LEU A 516 3.46 11.20 34.55
N PRO A 517 2.32 10.57 34.86
CA PRO A 517 1.96 10.31 36.25
C PRO A 517 3.09 9.53 36.95
N GLU A 518 3.49 9.99 38.15
CA GLU A 518 4.52 9.32 38.95
C GLU A 518 4.17 7.84 39.13
N PRO A 519 5.16 6.93 39.12
CA PRO A 519 4.89 5.51 39.29
C PRO A 519 4.34 5.21 40.69
N THR A 520 3.02 5.09 40.84
CA THR A 520 2.38 4.82 42.15
C THR A 520 2.13 3.33 42.35
N GLY A 521 2.77 2.74 43.37
CA GLY A 521 2.41 1.43 43.94
C GLY A 521 2.72 0.22 43.05
N GLU A 522 2.43 -0.98 43.57
CA GLU A 522 2.57 -2.25 42.85
C GLU A 522 1.56 -2.35 41.70
N CYS A 523 2.00 -2.72 40.49
CA CYS A 523 1.07 -3.10 39.44
C CYS A 523 0.48 -4.45 39.76
N VAL A 524 -0.85 -4.53 39.76
CA VAL A 524 -1.55 -5.76 40.10
C VAL A 524 -2.54 -6.17 39.03
N HIS A 525 -2.74 -7.48 38.87
CA HIS A 525 -3.77 -8.07 38.03
C HIS A 525 -4.70 -8.94 38.86
N THR A 526 -6.01 -8.75 38.67
CA THR A 526 -7.02 -9.63 39.24
C THR A 526 -7.29 -10.77 38.28
N VAL A 527 -6.98 -11.98 38.71
CA VAL A 527 -7.12 -13.20 37.90
C VAL A 527 -8.57 -13.40 37.45
N ALA A 528 -8.77 -13.48 36.14
CA ALA A 528 -10.03 -13.77 35.48
C ALA A 528 -10.13 -15.25 35.06
N PRO A 529 -11.35 -15.78 34.81
CA PRO A 529 -11.53 -17.10 34.24
C PRO A 529 -10.77 -17.24 32.90
N GLY A 530 -9.91 -18.25 32.80
CA GLY A 530 -9.10 -18.51 31.59
C GLY A 530 -7.68 -17.93 31.65
N ASP A 531 -7.34 -17.14 32.66
CA ASP A 531 -5.98 -16.65 32.84
C ASP A 531 -5.02 -17.79 33.16
N THR A 532 -3.84 -17.72 32.54
CA THR A 532 -2.68 -18.57 32.86
C THR A 532 -1.48 -17.68 33.12
N LEU A 533 -0.52 -18.14 33.94
CA LEU A 533 0.71 -17.36 34.18
C LEU A 533 1.47 -17.07 32.88
N TRP A 534 1.37 -17.98 31.92
CA TRP A 534 1.94 -17.80 30.58
C TRP A 534 1.19 -16.71 29.80
N ALA A 535 -0.13 -16.78 29.72
CA ALA A 535 -0.95 -15.76 29.05
C ALA A 535 -0.82 -14.38 29.71
N LEU A 536 -0.71 -14.31 31.05
CA LEU A 536 -0.46 -13.06 31.76
C LEU A 536 0.97 -12.55 31.56
N ALA A 537 1.96 -13.44 31.54
CA ALA A 537 3.34 -13.04 31.25
C ALA A 537 3.48 -12.48 29.84
N GLU A 538 2.84 -13.12 28.86
CA GLU A 538 2.77 -12.63 27.48
C GLU A 538 2.02 -11.30 27.40
N LYS A 539 0.81 -11.23 27.95
CA LYS A 539 -0.04 -10.03 27.98
C LYS A 539 0.65 -8.82 28.60
N TYR A 540 1.40 -9.02 29.68
CA TYR A 540 2.05 -7.94 30.42
C TYR A 540 3.54 -7.80 30.09
N GLY A 541 4.06 -8.52 29.09
CA GLY A 541 5.46 -8.38 28.68
C GLY A 541 6.45 -8.70 29.81
N THR A 542 6.25 -9.81 30.50
CA THR A 542 7.14 -10.34 31.54
C THR A 542 7.33 -11.85 31.31
N THR A 543 7.83 -12.60 32.29
CA THR A 543 7.91 -14.07 32.20
C THR A 543 7.13 -14.71 33.35
N ALA A 544 6.63 -15.93 33.14
CA ALA A 544 5.96 -16.68 34.20
C ALA A 544 6.88 -16.84 35.42
N ALA A 545 8.19 -17.03 35.20
CA ALA A 545 9.19 -17.09 36.26
C ALA A 545 9.32 -15.77 37.04
N ALA A 546 9.29 -14.62 36.34
CA ALA A 546 9.33 -13.31 37.00
C ALA A 546 8.04 -13.02 37.79
N LEU A 547 6.87 -13.41 37.26
CA LEU A 547 5.61 -13.31 38.00
C LEU A 547 5.61 -14.18 39.25
N ILE A 548 6.16 -15.39 39.17
CA ILE A 548 6.30 -16.30 40.31
C ILE A 548 7.25 -15.73 41.37
N GLU A 549 8.34 -15.09 40.96
CA GLU A 549 9.30 -14.46 41.87
C GLU A 549 8.70 -13.29 42.65
N ILE A 550 7.93 -12.44 41.98
CA ILE A 550 7.26 -11.29 42.62
C ILE A 550 6.08 -11.78 43.48
N ASN A 551 5.52 -12.96 43.18
CA ASN A 551 4.44 -13.58 43.93
C ASN A 551 4.86 -14.97 44.48
N PRO A 552 5.75 -15.04 45.49
CA PRO A 552 6.29 -16.30 45.99
C PRO A 552 5.23 -17.30 46.49
N ALA A 553 4.02 -16.82 46.78
CA ALA A 553 2.88 -17.65 47.13
C ALA A 553 2.46 -18.61 46.01
N LEU A 554 2.76 -18.30 44.74
CA LEU A 554 2.44 -19.13 43.58
C LEU A 554 3.28 -20.42 43.51
N GLU A 555 4.48 -20.46 44.12
CA GLU A 555 5.32 -21.67 44.14
C GLU A 555 4.85 -22.75 45.13
N LYS A 556 4.22 -22.34 46.24
CA LYS A 556 4.01 -23.22 47.41
C LYS A 556 2.89 -24.25 47.25
N GLY A 557 2.21 -24.30 46.11
CA GLY A 557 1.01 -25.12 45.90
C GLY A 557 1.10 -26.18 44.80
N GLY A 558 2.30 -26.60 44.36
CA GLY A 558 2.46 -27.76 43.46
C GLY A 558 1.59 -27.71 42.20
N GLY A 559 1.57 -26.56 41.51
CA GLY A 559 0.57 -26.28 40.48
C GLY A 559 -0.67 -25.56 41.01
N ALA A 560 -0.51 -24.64 41.97
CA ALA A 560 -1.57 -23.72 42.33
C ALA A 560 -1.89 -22.85 41.11
N ALA A 561 -2.94 -23.24 40.39
CA ALA A 561 -3.54 -22.47 39.33
C ALA A 561 -3.89 -21.08 39.87
N LEU A 562 -3.74 -20.07 39.01
CA LEU A 562 -4.21 -18.72 39.29
C LEU A 562 -5.66 -18.81 39.80
N ALA A 563 -5.88 -18.45 41.06
CA ALA A 563 -7.21 -18.53 41.65
C ALA A 563 -8.03 -17.36 41.11
N ILE A 564 -9.14 -17.65 40.44
CA ILE A 564 -10.04 -16.61 39.91
C ILE A 564 -10.45 -15.66 41.05
N GLY A 565 -10.27 -14.36 40.83
CA GLY A 565 -10.52 -13.30 41.79
C GLY A 565 -9.35 -12.99 42.74
N SER A 566 -8.24 -13.74 42.69
CA SER A 566 -7.02 -13.38 43.42
C SER A 566 -6.24 -12.30 42.68
N THR A 567 -5.47 -11.53 43.44
CA THR A 567 -4.60 -10.48 42.90
C THR A 567 -3.16 -10.99 42.85
N ILE A 568 -2.51 -10.84 41.70
CA ILE A 568 -1.07 -11.04 41.55
C ILE A 568 -0.40 -9.72 41.25
N VAL A 569 0.78 -9.51 41.81
CA VAL A 569 1.63 -8.37 41.51
C VAL A 569 2.39 -8.63 40.21
N LEU A 570 2.10 -7.85 39.19
CA LEU A 570 2.79 -7.89 37.89
C LEU A 570 4.16 -7.21 37.99
N PHE A 571 4.23 -6.06 38.68
CA PHE A 571 5.43 -5.25 38.82
C PHE A 571 5.50 -4.55 40.19
N PRO A 572 6.71 -4.32 40.75
CA PRO A 572 6.89 -3.60 42.02
C PRO A 572 6.48 -2.13 41.98
N SER A 573 6.40 -1.54 40.78
CA SER A 573 6.09 -0.14 40.55
C SER A 573 5.26 -0.02 39.27
N CYS A 574 4.14 0.68 39.35
CA CYS A 574 3.18 0.81 38.27
C CYS A 574 3.32 2.15 37.58
N VAL A 575 3.65 2.15 36.30
CA VAL A 575 3.52 3.35 35.45
C VAL A 575 2.21 3.16 34.70
N VAL A 576 1.16 3.81 35.22
CA VAL A 576 -0.16 3.85 34.55
C VAL A 576 -0.02 4.33 33.14
#